data_AF-A0A376ZNQ7-F1
#
_entry.id   AF-A0A376ZNQ7-F1
#
_cell.length_a   1.000
_cell.length_b   1.000
_cell.length_c   1.000
_cell.angle_alpha   90.00
_cell.angle_beta   90.00
_cell.angle_gamma   90.00
#
_symmetry.space_group_name_H-M   'P 1'
#
loop_
_entity.id
_entity.type
_entity.pdbx_description
1 polymer ?
#
loop_
_entity_poly.entity_id
_entity_poly.type
_entity_poly.pdbx_seq_one_letter_code
_entity_poly.pdbx_strand_id
1 'polypeptide(L)' 'MQKLIPADSLRLQFYDGTRWQESWSSVQAIPVAVRMTLHSPQWGEIERIWLLRGPQ' A
#
# COMPACT_ATOMS: atom_id res chain seq x y z
N MET A 1 22.82 -0.59 7.03
CA MET A 1 21.64 -1.27 7.60
C MET A 1 20.50 -0.26 7.60
N GLN A 2 19.45 -0.48 6.80
CA GLN A 2 18.33 0.46 6.72
C GLN A 2 17.42 0.27 7.95
N LYS A 3 17.22 1.33 8.72
CA LYS A 3 16.37 1.31 9.92
C LYS A 3 14.97 1.79 9.53
N LEU A 4 13.97 0.95 9.77
CA LEU A 4 12.56 1.30 9.57
C LEU A 4 12.05 2.15 10.75
N ILE A 5 10.97 2.90 10.50
CA ILE A 5 10.25 3.61 11.56
C ILE A 5 9.43 2.62 12.41
N PRO A 6 9.20 2.89 13.71
CA PRO A 6 8.24 2.14 14.49
C PRO A 6 6.81 2.30 13.93
N ALA A 7 6.09 1.19 13.80
CA ALA A 7 4.68 1.17 13.39
C ALA A 7 3.94 0.12 14.22
N ASP A 8 2.70 0.45 14.61
CA ASP A 8 1.83 -0.45 15.39
C ASP A 8 0.71 -1.07 14.55
N SER A 9 0.41 -0.50 13.39
CA SER A 9 -0.54 -1.04 12.44
C SER A 9 -0.15 -0.75 11.00
N LEU A 10 -0.53 -1.66 10.11
CA LEU A 10 -0.30 -1.58 8.67
C LEU A 10 -1.55 -2.09 7.94
N ARG A 11 -2.10 -1.27 7.05
CA ARG A 11 -3.22 -1.62 6.16
C ARG A 11 -2.80 -1.41 4.71
N LEU A 12 -3.20 -2.33 3.86
CA LEU A 12 -2.94 -2.28 2.43
C LEU A 12 -4.26 -2.24 1.65
N GLN A 13 -4.26 -1.45 0.59
CA GLN A 13 -5.30 -1.44 -0.42
C GLN A 13 -4.65 -1.50 -1.80
N PHE A 14 -5.33 -2.14 -2.73
CA PHE A 14 -4.81 -2.49 -4.04
C PHE A 14 -5.71 -1.90 -5.12
N TYR A 15 -5.14 -1.26 -6.13
CA TYR A 15 -5.92 -0.71 -7.24
C TYR A 15 -5.91 -1.67 -8.42
N ASP A 16 -7.08 -2.16 -8.86
CA ASP A 16 -7.20 -3.12 -9.95
C ASP A 16 -7.15 -2.49 -11.37
N GLY A 17 -7.06 -1.15 -11.44
CA GLY A 17 -7.21 -0.37 -12.66
C GLY A 17 -8.53 0.40 -12.73
N THR A 18 -9.51 0.01 -11.91
CA THR A 18 -10.85 0.62 -11.82
C THR A 18 -11.21 1.06 -10.41
N ARG A 19 -10.90 0.26 -9.38
CA ARG A 19 -11.27 0.52 -7.98
C ARG A 19 -10.20 0.05 -6.99
N TRP A 20 -10.28 0.60 -5.78
CA TRP A 20 -9.49 0.17 -4.62
C TRP A 20 -10.18 -1.00 -3.91
N GLN A 21 -9.40 -2.02 -3.54
CA GLN A 21 -9.85 -3.20 -2.81
C GLN A 21 -8.91 -3.52 -1.63
N GLU A 22 -9.46 -4.10 -0.56
CA GLU A 22 -8.72 -4.41 0.68
C GLU A 22 -7.92 -5.72 0.60
N SER A 23 -8.29 -6.62 -0.32
CA SER A 23 -7.61 -7.89 -0.55
C SER A 23 -7.23 -8.02 -2.02
N TRP A 24 -6.19 -8.78 -2.32
CA TRP A 24 -5.79 -9.12 -3.69
C TRP A 24 -5.68 -10.63 -3.82
N SER A 25 -6.50 -11.22 -4.69
CA SER A 25 -6.62 -12.68 -4.84
C SER A 25 -6.09 -13.21 -6.18
N SER A 26 -5.76 -12.33 -7.14
CA SER A 26 -5.21 -12.77 -8.42
C SER A 26 -3.81 -13.33 -8.23
N VAL A 27 -3.57 -14.52 -8.76
CA VAL A 27 -2.26 -15.19 -8.69
C VAL A 27 -1.34 -14.71 -9.81
N GLN A 28 -1.90 -14.35 -10.97
CA GLN A 28 -1.14 -14.01 -12.18
C GLN A 28 -1.04 -12.50 -12.43
N ALA A 29 -1.89 -11.68 -11.83
CA ALA A 29 -1.88 -10.23 -12.02
C ALA A 29 -1.38 -9.50 -10.77
N ILE A 30 -0.64 -8.42 -10.98
CA ILE A 30 -0.29 -7.46 -9.94
C ILE A 30 -1.23 -6.24 -9.99
N PRO A 31 -1.46 -5.57 -8.85
CA PRO A 31 -2.19 -4.30 -8.82
C PRO A 31 -1.51 -3.24 -9.71
N VAL A 32 -2.28 -2.28 -10.20
CA VAL A 32 -1.73 -1.09 -10.85
C VAL A 32 -1.04 -0.18 -9.83
N ALA A 33 -1.64 -0.05 -8.64
CA ALA A 33 -1.12 0.74 -7.54
C ALA A 33 -1.35 0.05 -6.19
N VAL A 34 -0.52 0.39 -5.21
CA VAL A 34 -0.69 0.01 -3.80
C VAL A 34 -0.79 1.27 -2.96
N ARG A 35 -1.79 1.29 -2.09
CA ARG A 35 -1.89 2.26 -1.01
C ARG A 35 -1.52 1.55 0.29
N MET A 36 -0.59 2.14 1.02
CA MET A 36 -0.19 1.72 2.35
C MET A 36 -0.60 2.79 3.34
N THR A 37 -1.32 2.38 4.37
CA THR A 37 -1.61 3.22 5.53
C THR A 37 -1.00 2.55 6.74
N LEU A 38 -0.12 3.24 7.45
CA LEU A 38 0.43 2.77 8.71
C LEU A 38 0.21 3.81 9.79
N HIS A 39 0.11 3.37 11.04
CA HIS A 39 0.20 4.28 12.17
C HIS A 39 1.57 4.14 12.83
N SER A 40 2.22 5.28 13.04
CA SER A 40 3.50 5.38 13.74
C SER A 40 3.29 6.21 15.01
N PRO A 41 3.72 5.71 16.19
CA PRO A 41 3.63 6.48 17.43
C PRO A 41 4.30 7.86 17.38
N GLN A 42 5.27 8.04 16.48
CA GLN A 42 6.02 9.28 16.31
C GLN A 42 5.34 10.29 15.38
N TRP A 43 4.51 9.82 14.44
CA TRP A 43 4.06 10.62 13.28
C TRP A 43 2.54 10.53 13.04
N GLY A 44 1.82 9.71 13.80
CA GLY A 44 0.41 9.43 13.57
C GLY A 44 0.19 8.54 12.35
N GLU A 45 -0.95 8.73 11.68
CA GLU A 45 -1.28 7.97 10.47
C GLU A 45 -0.51 8.52 9.25
N ILE A 46 0.21 7.63 8.56
CA ILE A 46 0.94 7.90 7.33
C ILE A 46 0.29 7.12 6.20
N GLU A 47 -0.19 7.83 5.19
CA GLU A 47 -0.68 7.25 3.93
C GLU A 47 0.31 7.51 2.78
N ARG A 48 0.58 6.47 2.00
CA ARG A 48 1.38 6.57 0.77
C ARG A 48 0.80 5.70 -0.32
N ILE A 49 0.84 6.21 -1.56
CA ILE A 49 0.38 5.52 -2.76
C ILE A 49 1.56 5.38 -3.73
N TRP A 50 1.75 4.18 -4.27
CA TRP A 50 2.75 3.89 -5.30
C TRP A 50 2.10 3.24 -6.52
N LEU A 51 2.46 3.73 -7.70
CA LEU A 51 2.24 3.01 -8.95
C LEU A 51 3.25 1.85 -9.03
N LEU A 52 2.78 0.63 -9.28
CA LEU A 52 3.64 -0.54 -9.43
C LEU A 52 4.12 -0.74 -10.87
N ARG A 53 3.36 -0.20 -11.81
CA ARG A 53 3.71 -0.11 -13.22
C ARG A 53 3.32 1.27 -13.72
N GLY A 54 3.98 1.72 -14.79
CA GLY A 54 3.74 3.02 -15.40
C GLY A 54 2.29 3.22 -15.87
N PRO A 55 1.99 4.37 -16.50
CA PRO A 55 0.66 4.63 -17.05
C PRO A 55 0.19 3.45 -17.92
N GLN A 56 -1.09 3.12 -17.78
CA GLN A 56 -1.77 2.12 -18.62
C GLN A 56 -2.02 2.65 -20.02
#